data_AF-A0A9E5BHD2-F1
#
_entry.id   AF-A0A9E5BHD2-F1
#
_cell.length_a   1.000
_cell.length_b   1.000
_cell.length_c   1.000
_cell.angle_alpha   90.00
_cell.angle_beta   90.00
_cell.angle_gamma   90.00
#
_symmetry.space_group_name_H-M   'P 1'
#
loop_
_entity.id
_entity.type
_entity.pdbx_description
1 polymer ?
#
loop_
_entity_poly.entity_id
_entity_poly.type
_entity_poly.pdbx_seq_one_letter_code
_entity_poly.pdbx_strand_id
1 'polypeptide(L)' 'LVGFGRFIKSKVEARNGINPKTGQPIKIAAYMQPRFKAGTKLKEACNKNEKSKK' A
#
# COMPACT_ATOMS: atom_id res chain seq x y z
N LEU A 1 -14.54 -1.82 -7.87
CA LEU A 1 -15.20 -3.08 -7.47
C LEU A 1 -15.87 -2.84 -6.12
N VAL A 2 -17.20 -2.72 -6.10
CA VAL A 2 -17.94 -2.38 -4.88
C VAL A 2 -17.81 -3.56 -3.89
N GLY A 3 -17.36 -3.29 -2.66
CA GLY A 3 -17.14 -4.30 -1.62
C GLY A 3 -15.69 -4.82 -1.49
N PHE A 4 -14.96 -5.01 -2.58
CA PHE A 4 -13.58 -5.52 -2.54
C PHE A 4 -12.55 -4.42 -2.23
N GLY A 5 -12.62 -3.29 -2.93
CA GLY A 5 -11.67 -2.20 -2.78
C GLY A 5 -11.38 -1.46 -4.09
N ARG A 6 -10.39 -0.56 -4.03
CA ARG A 6 -9.98 0.29 -5.15
C ARG A 6 -8.46 0.39 -5.25
N PHE A 7 -7.95 0.32 -6.48
CA PHE A 7 -6.59 0.71 -6.81
C PHE A 7 -6.53 2.22 -7.02
N ILE A 8 -5.55 2.86 -6.40
CA ILE A 8 -5.27 4.29 -6.50
C ILE A 8 -3.81 4.50 -6.90
N LYS A 9 -3.55 5.58 -7.63
CA LYS A 9 -2.17 6.06 -7.84
C LYS A 9 -1.70 6.80 -6.60
N SER A 10 -0.50 6.50 -6.12
CA SER A 10 0.15 7.19 -5.01
C SER A 10 1.49 7.73 -5.47
N LYS A 11 1.74 9.02 -5.26
CA LYS A 11 3.05 9.62 -5.52
C LYS A 11 4.04 9.16 -4.46
N VAL A 12 5.23 8.76 -4.90
CA VAL A 12 6.40 8.52 -4.07
C VAL A 12 7.41 9.59 -4.43
N GLU A 13 7.89 10.30 -3.42
CA GLU A 13 8.92 11.33 -3.59
C GLU A 13 10.30 10.71 -3.75
N ALA A 14 11.20 11.47 -4.37
CA ALA A 14 12.58 11.04 -4.52
C ALA A 14 13.23 10.90 -3.14
N ARG A 15 13.94 9.79 -2.91
CA ARG A 15 14.58 9.50 -1.63
C ARG A 15 15.85 8.69 -1.82
N ASN A 16 16.73 8.74 -0.82
CA ASN A 16 17.89 7.86 -0.77
C ASN A 16 17.49 6.54 -0.12
N GLY A 17 17.63 5.44 -0.86
CA GLY A 17 17.49 4.07 -0.36
C GLY A 17 18.85 3.42 -0.13
N ILE A 18 18.83 2.20 0.39
CA ILE A 18 20.02 1.37 0.61
C ILE A 18 19.84 0.07 -0.17
N ASN A 19 20.88 -0.36 -0.87
CA ASN A 19 20.88 -1.67 -1.52
C ASN A 19 20.89 -2.77 -0.43
N PRO A 20 19.87 -3.62 -0.32
CA PRO A 20 19.81 -4.64 0.73
C PRO A 20 20.91 -5.70 0.59
N LYS A 21 21.53 -5.86 -0.59
CA LYS A 21 22.61 -6.83 -0.82
C LYS A 21 24.01 -6.27 -0.54
N THR A 22 24.26 -4.99 -0.79
CA THR A 22 25.61 -4.38 -0.70
C THR A 22 25.74 -3.27 0.34
N GLY A 23 24.64 -2.79 0.91
CA GLY A 23 24.62 -1.69 1.88
C GLY A 23 24.92 -0.31 1.28
N GLN A 24 25.15 -0.21 -0.02
CA GLN A 24 25.48 1.06 -0.68
C GLN A 24 24.23 1.94 -0.86
N PRO A 25 24.36 3.28 -0.76
CA PRO A 25 23.25 4.19 -0.98
C PRO A 25 22.85 4.26 -2.46
N ILE A 26 21.55 4.22 -2.74
CA ILE A 26 20.97 4.35 -4.08
C ILE A 26 19.98 5.52 -4.09
N LYS A 27 20.05 6.37 -5.11
CA LYS A 27 19.04 7.41 -5.33
C LYS A 27 17.81 6.80 -6.01
N ILE A 28 16.65 6.89 -5.36
CA ILE A 28 15.37 6.44 -5.89
C ILE A 28 14.63 7.69 -6.40
N ALA A 29 14.38 7.76 -7.71
CA ALA A 29 13.64 8.87 -8.33
C ALA A 29 12.19 8.93 -7.86
N ALA A 30 11.52 10.06 -8.04
CA ALA A 30 10.08 10.17 -7.79
C ALA A 30 9.30 9.37 -8.83
N TYR A 31 8.27 8.63 -8.41
CA TYR A 31 7.45 7.82 -9.31
C TYR A 31 6.02 7.65 -8.77
N MET A 32 5.14 7.16 -9.64
CA MET A 32 3.78 6.77 -9.26
C MET A 32 3.74 5.27 -9.00
N GLN A 33 3.27 4.88 -7.81
CA GLN A 33 3.00 3.47 -7.52
C GLN A 33 1.49 3.21 -7.44
N PRO A 34 1.03 2.05 -7.93
CA PRO A 34 -0.32 1.59 -7.63
C PRO A 34 -0.40 1.16 -6.16
N ARG A 35 -1.42 1.64 -5.45
CA ARG A 35 -1.75 1.22 -4.08
C ARG A 35 -3.17 0.67 -4.07
N PHE A 36 -3.36 -0.45 -3.40
CA PHE A 36 -4.69 -1.00 -3.15
C PHE A 36 -5.25 -0.52 -1.81
N LYS A 37 -6.47 0.01 -1.81
CA LYS A 37 -7.25 0.27 -0.60
C LYS A 37 -8.36 -0.77 -0.51
N ALA A 38 -8.26 -1.66 0.47
CA ALA A 38 -9.25 -2.68 0.75
C ALA A 38 -10.59 -2.05 1.20
N GLY A 39 -11.68 -2.57 0.63
CA GLY A 39 -13.05 -2.23 1.02
C GLY A 39 -13.45 -2.93 2.32
N THR A 40 -14.54 -2.47 2.93
CA THR A 40 -15.03 -2.96 4.23
C THR A 40 -15.30 -4.46 4.22
N LYS A 41 -16.00 -4.98 3.20
CA LYS A 41 -16.33 -6.42 3.09
C LYS A 41 -15.08 -7.30 3.04
N LEU A 42 -14.03 -6.87 2.31
CA LEU A 42 -12.76 -7.62 2.25
C LEU A 42 -12.05 -7.61 3.60
N LYS A 43 -12.04 -6.47 4.30
CA LYS A 43 -11.42 -6.36 5.63
C LYS A 43 -12.13 -7.24 6.66
N GLU A 44 -13.45 -7.25 6.64
CA GLU A 44 -14.29 -8.09 7.53
C GLU A 44 -14.07 -9.59 7.26
N ALA A 45 -13.92 -9.99 5.99
CA ALA A 45 -13.65 -11.39 5.66
C ALA A 45 -12.24 -11.85 6.09
N CYS A 46 -11.24 -10.97 6.03
CA CYS A 46 -9.86 -11.32 6.40
C CYS A 46 -9.58 -11.21 7.91
N ASN A 47 -10.23 -10.28 8.62
CA ASN A 47 -10.02 -10.07 10.04
C ASN A 47 -11.18 -10.68 10.83
N LYS A 48 -10.91 -11.69 11.68
CA LYS A 48 -11.90 -12.35 12.57
C LYS A 48 -12.51 -11.43 13.65
N ASN A 49 -12.37 -10.11 13.56
CA ASN A 49 -12.78 -9.18 14.61
C ASN A 49 -14.06 -8.43 14.24
N GLU A 50 -15.11 -8.80 14.95
CA GLU A 50 -16.50 -8.33 14.94
C GLU A 50 -16.65 -6.88 15.48
N LYS A 51 -15.93 -5.91 14.90
CA LYS A 51 -15.96 -4.50 15.37
C LYS A 51 -16.23 -3.45 14.29
N SER A 52 -17.15 -3.71 13.37
CA SER A 52 -17.59 -2.70 12.38
C SER A 52 -19.08 -2.35 12.42
N LYS A 53 -19.87 -2.90 13.34
CA LYS A 53 -21.24 -2.44 13.61
C LYS A 53 -21.24 -1.51 14.83
N LYS A 54 -20.98 -0.22 14.61
CA LYS A 54 -21.47 0.85 15.46
C LYS A 54 -22.03 1.94 14.56
#